data_AF-A0A843BUQ2-F1
#
_entry.id   AF-A0A843BUQ2-F1
#
_cell.length_a   1.000
_cell.length_b   1.000
_cell.length_c   1.000
_cell.angle_alpha   90.00
_cell.angle_beta   90.00
_cell.angle_gamma   90.00
#
_symmetry.space_group_name_H-M   'P 1'
#
loop_
_entity.id
_entity.type
_entity.pdbx_description
1 polymer ?
#
loop_
_entity_poly.entity_id
_entity_poly.type
_entity_poly.pdbx_seq_one_letter_code
_entity_poly.pdbx_strand_id
1 'polypeptide(L)'
;MVKITNFYGTSWCSDCKRSKTFLGGHRIPYNWIDIDENEEAALIVEKINDGKRRVPTIEFDDGTYLVVPTNAELAQKLGLLTTPKHKYHDILIIGGGPAGLTCALYTSREGYDTALAEKSALGGQIGVTERLDNFPGFPDGISGNELADRITEQVEKFGVEFIKATEIASIDDMGHCLVATTTAGDEIDAKAMVIATGSEYKMLEVPGERKLLGYKIHFCSTCDGPFYKGKEVMVIGGGNSAFEESVFLARFASKVTIVGRSDEWKASAVLKQKISEIPNVELVKNKVVKEFIVGPKKTLKGVKFYDKETKKDIILYPDGVFIFIGIKPNAVFVKDFVDCDEGGFIVTKTNMMTSTPGLFAAGDCRAGSTKQAAAAAGEGAAVALMVRDFLKKK
;
A
#
# COMPACT_ATOMS: atom_id res chain seq x y z
N MET A 1 13.12 1.07 -21.50
CA MET A 1 12.31 -0.04 -20.96
C MET A 1 11.33 -0.45 -22.04
N VAL A 2 11.20 -1.76 -22.26
CA VAL A 2 10.21 -2.35 -23.17
C VAL A 2 8.83 -2.21 -22.53
N LYS A 3 7.78 -1.91 -23.31
CA LYS A 3 6.40 -1.78 -22.80
C LYS A 3 5.59 -3.03 -23.13
N ILE A 4 4.60 -3.32 -22.29
CA ILE A 4 3.62 -4.38 -22.59
C ILE A 4 2.56 -3.79 -23.52
N THR A 5 2.34 -4.44 -24.66
CA THR A 5 1.25 -4.09 -25.58
C THR A 5 0.00 -4.86 -25.18
N ASN A 6 0.05 -6.19 -25.18
CA ASN A 6 -1.09 -7.06 -24.89
C ASN A 6 -0.77 -8.09 -23.78
N PHE A 7 -1.72 -8.27 -22.86
CA PHE A 7 -1.73 -9.33 -21.86
C PHE A 7 -2.89 -10.25 -22.17
N TYR A 8 -2.59 -11.41 -22.75
CA TYR A 8 -3.56 -12.47 -23.00
C TYR A 8 -3.65 -13.39 -21.79
N GLY A 9 -4.86 -13.60 -21.27
CA GLY A 9 -5.07 -14.51 -20.15
C GLY A 9 -6.51 -14.94 -19.95
N THR A 10 -6.77 -15.58 -18.81
CA THR A 10 -8.13 -15.91 -18.36
C THR A 10 -8.38 -15.39 -16.95
N SER A 11 -9.64 -15.19 -16.58
CA SER A 11 -10.05 -14.72 -15.25
C SER A 11 -9.73 -15.69 -14.10
N TRP A 12 -9.64 -17.00 -14.39
CA TRP A 12 -9.45 -18.05 -13.39
C TRP A 12 -7.97 -18.45 -13.18
N CYS A 13 -7.10 -18.24 -14.16
CA CYS A 13 -5.68 -18.66 -14.13
C CYS A 13 -4.89 -18.02 -12.97
N SER A 14 -4.17 -18.85 -12.20
CA SER A 14 -3.32 -18.42 -11.08
C SER A 14 -2.13 -17.58 -11.54
N ASP A 15 -1.44 -17.98 -12.61
CA ASP A 15 -0.30 -17.24 -13.16
C ASP A 15 -0.74 -15.88 -13.71
N CYS A 16 -1.93 -15.79 -14.32
CA CYS A 16 -2.50 -14.52 -14.74
C CYS A 16 -2.72 -13.58 -13.55
N LYS A 17 -3.26 -14.10 -12.44
CA LYS A 17 -3.45 -13.31 -11.21
C LYS A 17 -2.12 -12.85 -10.61
N ARG A 18 -1.10 -13.71 -10.58
CA ARG A 18 0.25 -13.37 -10.12
C ARG A 18 0.84 -12.25 -10.98
N SER A 19 0.88 -12.42 -12.30
CA SER A 19 1.46 -11.42 -13.20
C SER A 19 0.70 -10.10 -13.17
N LYS A 20 -0.64 -10.12 -13.10
CA LYS A 20 -1.43 -8.89 -12.89
C LYS A 20 -1.09 -8.19 -11.57
N THR A 21 -0.92 -8.96 -10.49
CA THR A 21 -0.54 -8.41 -9.18
C THR A 21 0.83 -7.76 -9.25
N PHE A 22 1.80 -8.41 -9.90
CA PHE A 22 3.14 -7.88 -10.12
C PHE A 22 3.10 -6.59 -10.96
N LEU A 23 2.48 -6.62 -12.14
CA LEU A 23 2.40 -5.45 -13.04
C LEU A 23 1.63 -4.29 -12.40
N GLY A 24 0.52 -4.59 -11.72
CA GLY A 24 -0.25 -3.60 -10.97
C GLY A 24 0.56 -3.00 -9.82
N GLY A 25 1.31 -3.82 -9.08
CA GLY A 25 2.23 -3.39 -8.03
C GLY A 25 3.32 -2.45 -8.54
N HIS A 26 3.83 -2.69 -9.75
CA HIS A 26 4.82 -1.84 -10.42
C HIS A 26 4.22 -0.71 -11.28
N ARG A 27 2.89 -0.55 -11.29
CA ARG A 27 2.16 0.43 -12.11
C ARG A 27 2.51 0.36 -13.60
N ILE A 28 2.76 -0.85 -14.10
CA ILE A 28 3.08 -1.09 -15.51
C ILE A 28 1.77 -1.26 -16.29
N PRO A 29 1.47 -0.37 -17.25
CA PRO A 29 0.24 -0.47 -18.03
C PRO A 29 0.30 -1.65 -19.00
N TYR A 30 -0.86 -2.24 -19.27
CA TYR A 30 -1.04 -3.30 -20.26
C TYR A 30 -2.48 -3.32 -20.78
N ASN A 31 -2.69 -3.83 -21.99
CA ASN A 31 -4.02 -4.11 -22.51
C ASN A 31 -4.45 -5.54 -22.10
N TRP A 32 -5.47 -5.68 -21.25
CA TRP A 32 -5.99 -6.99 -20.85
C TRP A 32 -6.92 -7.56 -21.91
N ILE A 33 -6.66 -8.79 -22.34
CA ILE A 33 -7.51 -9.53 -23.28
C ILE A 33 -7.83 -10.89 -22.66
N ASP A 34 -9.11 -11.12 -22.35
CA ASP A 34 -9.58 -12.44 -21.89
C ASP A 34 -9.81 -13.35 -23.10
N ILE A 35 -9.06 -14.44 -23.18
CA ILE A 35 -9.14 -15.36 -24.32
C ILE A 35 -10.36 -16.28 -24.25
N ASP A 36 -11.02 -16.39 -23.09
CA ASP A 36 -12.29 -17.12 -22.98
C ASP A 36 -13.45 -16.32 -23.58
N GLU A 37 -13.30 -14.99 -23.66
CA GLU A 37 -14.31 -14.06 -24.21
C GLU A 37 -13.98 -13.60 -25.65
N ASN A 38 -12.79 -13.94 -26.17
CA ASN A 38 -12.30 -13.49 -27.47
C ASN A 38 -11.61 -14.63 -28.24
N GLU A 39 -12.32 -15.21 -29.22
CA GLU A 39 -11.81 -16.33 -30.03
C GLU A 39 -10.60 -15.94 -30.90
N GLU A 40 -10.54 -14.72 -31.43
CA GLU A 40 -9.39 -14.25 -32.22
C GLU A 40 -8.12 -14.19 -31.35
N ALA A 41 -8.26 -13.70 -30.12
CA ALA A 41 -7.18 -13.66 -29.15
C ALA A 41 -6.72 -15.06 -28.75
N ALA A 42 -7.64 -16.02 -28.62
CA ALA A 42 -7.30 -17.42 -28.36
C ALA A 42 -6.47 -18.03 -29.49
N LEU A 43 -6.80 -17.74 -30.75
CA LEU A 43 -6.02 -18.18 -31.93
C LEU A 43 -4.62 -17.55 -31.98
N ILE A 44 -4.49 -16.27 -31.59
CA ILE A 44 -3.18 -15.61 -31.47
C ILE A 44 -2.33 -16.34 -30.42
N VAL A 45 -2.90 -16.63 -29.24
CA VAL A 45 -2.19 -17.36 -28.18
C VAL A 45 -1.80 -18.76 -28.63
N GLU A 46 -2.68 -19.50 -29.30
CA GLU A 46 -2.34 -20.83 -29.85
C GLU A 46 -1.20 -20.75 -30.85
N LYS A 47 -1.22 -19.78 -31.75
CA LYS A 47 -0.14 -19.58 -32.75
C LYS A 47 1.21 -19.29 -32.09
N ILE A 48 1.23 -18.49 -31.03
CA ILE A 48 2.46 -18.16 -30.28
C ILE A 48 3.01 -19.38 -29.53
N ASN A 49 2.13 -20.30 -29.13
CA ASN A 49 2.42 -21.37 -28.17
C ASN A 49 2.34 -22.77 -28.79
N ASP A 50 2.69 -22.92 -30.07
CA ASP A 50 2.71 -24.20 -30.79
C ASP A 50 1.38 -24.98 -30.68
N GLY A 51 0.26 -24.27 -30.86
CA GLY A 51 -1.11 -24.81 -30.81
C GLY A 51 -1.70 -24.95 -29.41
N LYS A 52 -1.02 -24.46 -28.35
CA LYS A 52 -1.49 -24.56 -26.96
C LYS A 52 -2.04 -23.23 -26.44
N ARG A 53 -3.10 -23.26 -25.63
CA ARG A 53 -3.61 -22.07 -24.93
C ARG A 53 -2.88 -21.79 -23.62
N ARG A 54 -1.58 -21.51 -23.69
CA ARG A 54 -0.79 -21.19 -22.49
C ARG A 54 -1.02 -19.73 -22.08
N VAL A 55 -1.41 -19.53 -20.83
CA VAL A 55 -1.68 -18.19 -20.27
C VAL A 55 -1.02 -18.04 -18.89
N PRO A 56 -0.53 -16.83 -18.54
CA PRO A 56 -0.56 -15.62 -19.35
C PRO A 56 0.45 -15.67 -20.51
N THR A 57 0.05 -15.17 -21.68
CA THR A 57 0.96 -14.83 -22.78
C THR A 57 1.02 -13.33 -22.88
N ILE A 58 2.20 -12.74 -22.71
CA ILE A 58 2.40 -11.29 -22.61
C ILE A 58 3.25 -10.83 -23.78
N GLU A 59 2.69 -9.93 -24.58
CA GLU A 59 3.31 -9.32 -25.75
C GLU A 59 3.93 -7.97 -25.39
N PHE A 60 5.07 -7.68 -26.01
CA PHE A 60 5.85 -6.48 -25.79
C PHE A 60 5.93 -5.62 -27.05
N ASP A 61 6.21 -4.31 -26.89
CA ASP A 61 6.32 -3.34 -27.99
C ASP A 61 7.54 -3.57 -28.90
N ASP A 62 8.49 -4.39 -28.47
CA ASP A 62 9.60 -4.89 -29.27
C ASP A 62 9.25 -6.14 -30.13
N GLY A 63 7.99 -6.58 -30.10
CA GLY A 63 7.47 -7.72 -30.86
C GLY A 63 7.78 -9.09 -30.24
N THR A 64 8.39 -9.13 -29.05
CA THR A 64 8.66 -10.38 -28.33
C THR A 64 7.51 -10.77 -27.39
N TYR A 65 7.56 -12.00 -26.88
CA TYR A 65 6.55 -12.55 -25.98
C TYR A 65 7.19 -13.25 -24.78
N LEU A 66 6.50 -13.23 -23.64
CA LEU A 66 6.76 -14.14 -22.53
C LEU A 66 5.53 -15.02 -22.28
N VAL A 67 5.78 -16.31 -22.08
CA VAL A 67 4.74 -17.34 -21.93
C VAL A 67 4.84 -17.95 -20.53
N VAL A 68 3.80 -17.71 -19.73
CA VAL A 68 3.73 -18.08 -18.30
C VAL A 68 4.96 -17.59 -17.51
N PRO A 69 5.36 -16.30 -17.62
CA PRO A 69 6.58 -15.84 -16.96
C PRO A 69 6.43 -15.78 -15.44
N THR A 70 7.55 -16.06 -14.77
CA THR A 70 7.78 -15.71 -13.37
C THR A 70 7.90 -14.20 -13.19
N ASN A 71 7.80 -13.71 -11.94
CA ASN A 71 8.02 -12.30 -11.64
C ASN A 71 9.45 -11.85 -11.98
N ALA A 72 10.44 -12.75 -11.83
CA ALA A 72 11.83 -12.47 -12.17
C ALA A 72 12.03 -12.27 -13.68
N GLU A 73 11.44 -13.14 -14.52
CA GLU A 73 11.49 -12.99 -15.97
C GLU A 73 10.76 -11.70 -16.43
N LEU A 74 9.62 -11.37 -15.81
CA LEU A 74 8.92 -10.10 -16.06
C LEU A 74 9.79 -8.90 -15.68
N ALA A 75 10.38 -8.90 -14.48
CA ALA A 75 11.23 -7.83 -14.00
C ALA A 75 12.43 -7.60 -14.93
N GLN A 76 13.11 -8.67 -15.32
CA GLN A 76 14.23 -8.63 -16.24
C GLN A 76 13.83 -8.06 -17.61
N LYS A 77 12.73 -8.56 -18.19
CA LYS A 77 12.25 -8.12 -19.51
C LYS A 77 11.84 -6.65 -19.53
N LEU A 78 11.25 -6.18 -18.43
CA LEU A 78 10.83 -4.79 -18.25
C LEU A 78 11.99 -3.86 -17.88
N GLY A 79 13.18 -4.39 -17.61
CA GLY A 79 14.35 -3.62 -17.21
C GLY A 79 14.24 -3.06 -15.79
N LEU A 80 13.52 -3.75 -14.90
CA LEU A 80 13.52 -3.44 -13.48
C LEU A 80 14.86 -3.91 -12.88
N LEU A 81 15.59 -3.01 -12.23
CA LEU A 81 16.84 -3.33 -11.56
C LEU A 81 16.57 -4.14 -10.29
N THR A 82 16.66 -5.47 -10.36
CA THR A 82 16.37 -6.38 -9.24
C THR A 82 17.54 -6.65 -8.32
N THR A 83 18.77 -6.47 -8.83
CA THR A 83 20.00 -6.86 -8.14
C THR A 83 20.76 -5.60 -7.71
N PRO A 84 21.27 -5.55 -6.48
CA PRO A 84 22.16 -4.48 -6.04
C PRO A 84 23.41 -4.42 -6.95
N LYS A 85 23.76 -3.22 -7.42
CA LYS A 85 25.01 -2.93 -8.11
C LYS A 85 26.20 -2.97 -7.16
N HIS A 86 25.99 -2.58 -5.91
CA HIS A 86 27.01 -2.67 -4.86
C HIS A 86 26.52 -3.56 -3.72
N LYS A 87 27.40 -4.44 -3.23
CA LYS A 87 27.07 -5.29 -2.08
C LYS A 87 27.00 -4.49 -0.77
N TYR A 88 27.68 -3.35 -0.70
CA TYR A 88 27.83 -2.54 0.51
C TYR A 88 27.41 -1.10 0.26
N HIS A 89 26.64 -0.54 1.19
CA HIS A 89 26.24 0.86 1.22
C HIS A 89 26.50 1.50 2.58
N ASP A 90 26.61 2.84 2.63
CA ASP A 90 26.55 3.52 3.92
C ASP A 90 25.15 3.35 4.53
N ILE A 91 24.11 3.47 3.70
CA ILE A 91 22.71 3.45 4.14
C ILE A 91 21.85 2.63 3.18
N LEU A 92 21.14 1.64 3.72
CA LEU A 92 20.08 0.93 2.99
C LEU A 92 18.70 1.32 3.53
N ILE A 93 17.83 1.80 2.65
CA ILE A 93 16.44 2.14 2.96
C ILE A 93 15.54 1.04 2.41
N ILE A 94 14.64 0.53 3.25
CA ILE A 94 13.75 -0.58 2.90
C ILE A 94 12.32 -0.03 2.80
N GLY A 95 11.83 0.14 1.58
CA GLY A 95 10.52 0.73 1.26
C GLY A 95 10.64 2.08 0.59
N GLY A 96 10.01 2.21 -0.57
CA GLY A 96 9.97 3.37 -1.46
C GLY A 96 8.71 4.23 -1.31
N GLY A 97 8.10 4.25 -0.14
CA GLY A 97 7.02 5.20 0.18
C GLY A 97 7.55 6.62 0.46
N PRO A 98 6.67 7.57 0.86
CA PRO A 98 7.07 8.94 1.19
C PRO A 98 8.19 9.04 2.23
N ALA A 99 8.17 8.19 3.26
CA ALA A 99 9.20 8.15 4.29
C ALA A 99 10.57 7.73 3.72
N GLY A 100 10.62 6.62 2.98
CA GLY A 100 11.86 6.10 2.42
C GLY A 100 12.43 6.99 1.33
N LEU A 101 11.59 7.48 0.40
CA LEU A 101 12.03 8.40 -0.64
C LEU A 101 12.55 9.73 -0.05
N THR A 102 11.89 10.27 0.98
CA THR A 102 12.39 11.49 1.64
C THR A 102 13.68 11.23 2.40
N CYS A 103 13.81 10.08 3.08
CA CYS A 103 15.06 9.70 3.72
C CYS A 103 16.19 9.61 2.68
N ALA A 104 15.94 8.95 1.54
CA ALA A 104 16.90 8.77 0.47
C ALA A 104 17.34 10.12 -0.13
N LEU A 105 16.39 11.04 -0.32
CA LEU A 105 16.69 12.41 -0.76
C LEU A 105 17.66 13.11 0.20
N TYR A 106 17.40 13.03 1.51
CA TYR A 106 18.22 13.72 2.50
C TYR A 106 19.62 13.12 2.61
N THR A 107 19.74 11.79 2.67
CA THR A 107 21.03 11.12 2.85
C THR A 107 21.92 11.24 1.62
N SER A 108 21.37 11.08 0.42
CA SER A 108 22.14 11.21 -0.83
C SER A 108 22.62 12.64 -1.08
N ARG A 109 21.83 13.66 -0.69
CA ARG A 109 22.24 15.07 -0.74
C ARG A 109 23.44 15.39 0.13
N GLU A 110 23.65 14.64 1.21
CA GLU A 110 24.80 14.78 2.10
C GLU A 110 26.01 13.93 1.64
N GLY A 111 25.90 13.22 0.50
CA GLY A 111 26.99 12.46 -0.11
C GLY A 111 27.16 11.03 0.41
N TYR A 112 26.21 10.52 1.20
CA TYR A 112 26.23 9.11 1.62
C TYR A 112 25.89 8.18 0.46
N ASP A 113 26.60 7.05 0.37
CA ASP A 113 26.21 5.96 -0.53
C ASP A 113 24.89 5.36 -0.03
N THR A 114 23.80 5.70 -0.73
CA THR A 114 22.43 5.40 -0.33
C THR A 114 21.77 4.50 -1.36
N ALA A 115 21.30 3.33 -0.92
CA ALA A 115 20.42 2.47 -1.67
C ALA A 115 19.01 2.44 -1.10
N LEU A 116 18.02 2.22 -1.97
CA LEU A 116 16.63 2.02 -1.61
C LEU A 116 16.11 0.74 -2.27
N ALA A 117 15.72 -0.23 -1.44
CA ALA A 117 15.05 -1.45 -1.86
C ALA A 117 13.53 -1.27 -1.82
N GLU A 118 12.84 -1.55 -2.93
CA GLU A 118 11.39 -1.49 -3.03
C GLU A 118 10.85 -2.70 -3.81
N LYS A 119 9.87 -3.39 -3.22
CA LYS A 119 9.26 -4.60 -3.78
C LYS A 119 8.20 -4.34 -4.86
N SER A 120 7.75 -3.10 -5.01
CA SER A 120 6.67 -2.65 -5.89
C SER A 120 7.04 -1.34 -6.60
N ALA A 121 6.08 -0.54 -7.03
CA ALA A 121 6.34 0.80 -7.55
C ALA A 121 6.74 1.77 -6.44
N LEU A 122 7.65 2.69 -6.77
CA LEU A 122 8.00 3.81 -5.91
C LEU A 122 6.77 4.71 -5.64
N GLY A 123 6.75 5.32 -4.47
CA GLY A 123 5.61 6.06 -3.91
C GLY A 123 4.78 5.26 -2.90
N GLY A 124 4.88 3.93 -2.86
CA GLY A 124 4.08 3.12 -1.92
C GLY A 124 2.58 3.42 -2.05
N GLN A 125 1.89 3.56 -0.90
CA GLN A 125 0.44 3.81 -0.87
C GLN A 125 0.01 5.10 -1.57
N ILE A 126 0.80 6.18 -1.52
CA ILE A 126 0.37 7.45 -2.13
C ILE A 126 0.21 7.31 -3.64
N GLY A 127 1.04 6.50 -4.30
CA GLY A 127 1.01 6.46 -5.76
C GLY A 127 -0.16 5.67 -6.36
N VAL A 128 -1.03 5.10 -5.52
CA VAL A 128 -2.33 4.56 -5.92
C VAL A 128 -3.51 5.40 -5.42
N THR A 129 -3.23 6.54 -4.77
CA THR A 129 -4.24 7.51 -4.36
C THR A 129 -4.65 8.37 -5.56
N GLU A 130 -5.96 8.44 -5.83
CA GLU A 130 -6.49 9.25 -6.95
C GLU A 130 -6.17 10.74 -6.78
N ARG A 131 -6.34 11.27 -5.57
CA ARG A 131 -6.14 12.69 -5.27
C ARG A 131 -5.74 12.93 -3.82
N LEU A 132 -4.77 13.81 -3.60
CA LEU A 132 -4.37 14.33 -2.31
C LEU A 132 -4.61 15.86 -2.27
N ASP A 133 -5.42 16.30 -1.31
CA ASP A 133 -5.64 17.73 -1.01
C ASP A 133 -4.96 18.16 0.31
N ASN A 134 -4.31 17.22 1.01
CA ASN A 134 -3.70 17.43 2.34
C ASN A 134 -2.17 17.33 2.35
N PHE A 135 -1.52 17.25 1.18
CA PHE A 135 -0.06 17.32 1.07
C PHE A 135 0.37 18.78 0.83
N PRO A 136 1.16 19.40 1.73
CA PRO A 136 1.55 20.81 1.59
C PRO A 136 2.31 21.10 0.30
N GLY A 137 2.10 22.30 -0.26
CA GLY A 137 2.76 22.76 -1.48
C GLY A 137 1.93 22.57 -2.76
N PHE A 138 0.78 21.91 -2.69
CA PHE A 138 -0.13 21.68 -3.82
C PHE A 138 -1.51 22.31 -3.54
N PRO A 139 -1.68 23.63 -3.75
CA PRO A 139 -2.91 24.35 -3.39
C PRO A 139 -4.15 23.85 -4.14
N ASP A 140 -3.97 23.37 -5.37
CA ASP A 140 -5.02 22.80 -6.20
C ASP A 140 -5.14 21.26 -6.06
N GLY A 141 -4.48 20.68 -5.05
CA GLY A 141 -4.29 19.25 -4.89
C GLY A 141 -3.33 18.64 -5.92
N ILE A 142 -3.05 17.35 -5.76
CA ILE A 142 -2.19 16.59 -6.67
C ILE A 142 -2.66 15.13 -6.74
N SER A 143 -2.50 14.47 -7.89
CA SER A 143 -2.73 13.02 -7.95
C SER A 143 -1.62 12.28 -7.20
N GLY A 144 -1.95 11.17 -6.58
CA GLY A 144 -0.96 10.41 -5.81
C GLY A 144 0.16 9.85 -6.66
N ASN A 145 -0.16 9.39 -7.87
CA ASN A 145 0.82 8.93 -8.86
C ASN A 145 1.80 10.06 -9.24
N GLU A 146 1.29 11.25 -9.56
CA GLU A 146 2.12 12.39 -9.92
C GLU A 146 3.01 12.84 -8.76
N LEU A 147 2.51 12.83 -7.52
CA LEU A 147 3.32 13.13 -6.34
C LEU A 147 4.46 12.11 -6.17
N ALA A 148 4.17 10.81 -6.33
CA ALA A 148 5.16 9.75 -6.24
C ALA A 148 6.26 9.90 -7.31
N ASP A 149 5.88 10.20 -8.55
CA ASP A 149 6.82 10.40 -9.66
C ASP A 149 7.70 11.61 -9.40
N ARG A 150 7.13 12.76 -9.01
CA ARG A 150 7.88 13.98 -8.70
C ARG A 150 8.89 13.78 -7.56
N ILE A 151 8.54 13.05 -6.50
CA ILE A 151 9.46 12.75 -5.41
C ILE A 151 10.57 11.80 -5.92
N THR A 152 10.20 10.79 -6.70
CA THR A 152 11.16 9.83 -7.28
C THR A 152 12.18 10.55 -8.16
N GLU A 153 11.74 11.42 -9.06
CA GLU A 153 12.61 12.23 -9.93
C GLU A 153 13.55 13.14 -9.14
N GLN A 154 13.12 13.64 -7.97
CA GLN A 154 14.01 14.42 -7.10
C GLN A 154 15.12 13.56 -6.51
N VAL A 155 14.79 12.35 -6.06
CA VAL A 155 15.74 11.41 -5.45
C VAL A 155 16.73 10.88 -6.49
N GLU A 156 16.26 10.52 -7.69
CA GLU A 156 17.10 10.01 -8.79
C GLU A 156 18.23 10.97 -9.17
N LYS A 157 17.99 12.29 -9.09
CA LYS A 157 19.00 13.33 -9.39
C LYS A 157 20.21 13.31 -8.46
N PHE A 158 20.09 12.71 -7.27
CA PHE A 158 21.18 12.62 -6.29
C PHE A 158 21.89 11.27 -6.30
N GLY A 159 21.67 10.43 -7.32
CA GLY A 159 22.45 9.21 -7.54
C GLY A 159 22.09 8.05 -6.60
N VAL A 160 20.92 8.09 -5.95
CA VAL A 160 20.42 6.97 -5.15
C VAL A 160 20.29 5.73 -6.01
N GLU A 161 20.77 4.60 -5.48
CA GLU A 161 20.56 3.32 -6.11
C GLU A 161 19.18 2.76 -5.78
N PHE A 162 18.32 2.64 -6.79
CA PHE A 162 17.02 1.98 -6.64
C PHE A 162 17.12 0.49 -6.99
N ILE A 163 16.93 -0.35 -5.98
CA ILE A 163 16.83 -1.80 -6.10
C ILE A 163 15.33 -2.15 -6.15
N LYS A 164 14.78 -2.20 -7.36
CA LYS A 164 13.35 -2.32 -7.66
C LYS A 164 12.93 -3.78 -7.78
N ALA A 165 11.67 -4.08 -7.45
CA ALA A 165 11.13 -5.43 -7.43
C ALA A 165 11.87 -6.36 -6.46
N THR A 166 12.39 -5.80 -5.37
CA THR A 166 13.18 -6.51 -4.36
C THR A 166 12.52 -6.41 -2.99
N GLU A 167 12.13 -7.56 -2.44
CA GLU A 167 11.59 -7.68 -1.09
C GLU A 167 12.66 -8.19 -0.14
N ILE A 168 12.79 -7.54 1.01
CA ILE A 168 13.70 -7.97 2.08
C ILE A 168 12.97 -9.00 2.97
N ALA A 169 13.61 -10.15 3.15
CA ALA A 169 13.10 -11.30 3.89
C ALA A 169 13.59 -11.34 5.34
N SER A 170 14.80 -10.86 5.62
CA SER A 170 15.36 -10.77 6.97
C SER A 170 16.42 -9.68 7.07
N ILE A 171 16.75 -9.30 8.31
CA ILE A 171 17.90 -8.46 8.64
C ILE A 171 18.67 -9.14 9.76
N ASP A 172 19.99 -9.18 9.63
CA ASP A 172 20.91 -9.74 10.60
C ASP A 172 21.97 -8.69 11.01
N ASP A 173 22.40 -8.72 12.28
CA ASP A 173 23.48 -7.86 12.79
C ASP A 173 24.80 -8.63 12.83
N MET A 174 25.76 -8.20 12.02
CA MET A 174 27.10 -8.79 11.92
C MET A 174 28.13 -8.05 12.80
N GLY A 175 27.67 -7.16 13.69
CA GLY A 175 28.44 -6.35 14.63
C GLY A 175 29.09 -5.11 14.00
N HIS A 176 29.63 -5.24 12.79
CA HIS A 176 30.28 -4.17 12.05
C HIS A 176 29.34 -3.51 11.01
N CYS A 177 28.35 -4.26 10.51
CA CYS A 177 27.31 -3.81 9.61
C CYS A 177 26.02 -4.62 9.85
N LEU A 178 24.92 -4.14 9.28
CA LEU A 178 23.69 -4.89 9.14
C LEU A 178 23.67 -5.55 7.75
N VAL A 179 23.08 -6.74 7.65
CA VAL A 179 22.92 -7.48 6.40
C VAL A 179 21.44 -7.72 6.16
N ALA A 180 20.93 -7.27 5.00
CA ALA A 180 19.57 -7.50 4.58
C ALA A 180 19.53 -8.58 3.51
N THR A 181 18.79 -9.65 3.77
CA THR A 181 18.66 -10.77 2.83
C THR A 181 17.36 -10.61 2.05
N THR A 182 17.44 -10.64 0.72
CA THR A 182 16.28 -10.55 -0.16
C THR A 182 15.52 -11.88 -0.20
N THR A 183 14.25 -11.87 -0.64
CA THR A 183 13.49 -13.11 -0.89
C THR A 183 14.09 -13.98 -2.01
N ALA A 184 14.97 -13.41 -2.85
CA ALA A 184 15.74 -14.14 -3.86
C ALA A 184 17.04 -14.76 -3.30
N GLY A 185 17.42 -14.42 -2.06
CA GLY A 185 18.64 -14.91 -1.41
C GLY A 185 19.87 -14.03 -1.59
N ASP A 186 19.74 -12.87 -2.25
CA ASP A 186 20.83 -11.89 -2.34
C ASP A 186 21.01 -11.17 -1.00
N GLU A 187 22.25 -10.80 -0.67
CA GLU A 187 22.61 -10.06 0.54
C GLU A 187 23.00 -8.61 0.19
N ILE A 188 22.53 -7.66 1.00
CA ILE A 188 22.88 -6.24 0.92
C ILE A 188 23.38 -5.78 2.29
N ASP A 189 24.62 -5.33 2.35
CA ASP A 189 25.29 -4.90 3.57
C ASP A 189 25.15 -3.37 3.73
N ALA A 190 24.88 -2.89 4.95
CA ALA A 190 24.87 -1.45 5.23
C ALA A 190 25.36 -1.09 6.63
N LYS A 191 25.99 0.08 6.79
CA LYS A 191 26.36 0.61 8.13
C LYS A 191 25.13 0.97 8.96
N ALA A 192 24.09 1.48 8.29
CA ALA A 192 22.80 1.77 8.88
C ALA A 192 21.67 1.38 7.93
N MET A 193 20.52 1.01 8.50
CA MET A 193 19.33 0.64 7.74
C MET A 193 18.09 1.41 8.23
N VAL A 194 17.19 1.75 7.32
CA VAL A 194 15.92 2.41 7.64
C VAL A 194 14.75 1.59 7.11
N ILE A 195 13.92 1.08 8.01
CA ILE A 195 12.67 0.38 7.66
C ILE A 195 11.57 1.42 7.44
N ALA A 196 11.18 1.60 6.19
CA ALA A 196 10.14 2.51 5.72
C ALA A 196 9.06 1.78 4.90
N THR A 197 8.80 0.51 5.27
CA THR A 197 7.93 -0.43 4.54
C THR A 197 6.43 -0.12 4.64
N GLY A 198 6.06 0.85 5.49
CA GLY A 198 4.69 1.30 5.65
C GLY A 198 3.76 0.25 6.25
N SER A 199 2.49 0.31 5.87
CA SER A 199 1.45 -0.59 6.37
C SER A 199 0.44 -0.92 5.27
N GLU A 200 -0.48 -1.83 5.55
CA GLU A 200 -1.59 -2.21 4.69
C GLU A 200 -2.90 -2.16 5.46
N TYR A 201 -3.95 -1.63 4.82
CA TYR A 201 -5.30 -1.69 5.36
C TYR A 201 -5.85 -3.10 5.22
N LYS A 202 -6.53 -3.59 6.26
CA LYS A 202 -7.27 -4.85 6.17
C LYS A 202 -8.50 -4.64 5.27
N MET A 203 -8.57 -5.46 4.22
CA MET A 203 -9.69 -5.50 3.29
C MET A 203 -10.78 -6.46 3.79
N LEU A 204 -12.02 -6.26 3.36
CA LEU A 204 -13.13 -7.19 3.60
C LEU A 204 -13.07 -8.41 2.68
N GLU A 205 -12.39 -8.27 1.54
CA GLU A 205 -12.20 -9.31 0.52
C GLU A 205 -13.52 -9.79 -0.11
N VAL A 206 -14.45 -8.85 -0.29
CA VAL A 206 -15.76 -9.11 -0.89
C VAL A 206 -15.86 -8.58 -2.32
N PRO A 207 -16.75 -9.14 -3.16
CA PRO A 207 -16.99 -8.62 -4.50
C PRO A 207 -17.28 -7.12 -4.52
N GLY A 208 -16.71 -6.44 -5.51
CA GLY A 208 -16.90 -5.00 -5.73
C GLY A 208 -15.97 -4.08 -4.92
N GLU A 209 -15.37 -4.54 -3.81
CA GLU A 209 -14.53 -3.72 -2.93
C GLU A 209 -13.37 -3.06 -3.70
N ARG A 210 -12.54 -3.88 -4.36
CA ARG A 210 -11.39 -3.40 -5.14
C ARG A 210 -11.76 -2.49 -6.31
N LYS A 211 -12.97 -2.61 -6.87
CA LYS A 211 -13.43 -1.80 -8.00
C LYS A 211 -13.82 -0.37 -7.59
N LEU A 212 -14.17 -0.18 -6.31
CA LEU A 212 -14.63 1.09 -5.74
C LEU A 212 -13.59 1.74 -4.81
N LEU A 213 -12.46 1.07 -4.58
CA LEU A 213 -11.34 1.58 -3.79
C LEU A 213 -10.84 2.92 -4.33
N GLY A 214 -10.76 3.94 -3.47
CA GLY A 214 -10.35 5.29 -3.84
C GLY A 214 -11.42 6.13 -4.53
N TYR A 215 -12.57 5.55 -4.89
CA TYR A 215 -13.71 6.26 -5.49
C TYR A 215 -14.85 6.43 -4.49
N LYS A 216 -15.27 5.32 -3.89
CA LYS A 216 -16.43 5.23 -2.97
C LYS A 216 -16.12 4.43 -1.71
N ILE A 217 -14.99 3.72 -1.69
CA ILE A 217 -14.50 2.97 -0.53
C ILE A 217 -13.15 3.56 -0.13
N HIS A 218 -13.07 3.95 1.14
CA HIS A 218 -11.98 4.72 1.71
C HIS A 218 -11.49 4.09 3.02
N PHE A 219 -10.26 4.43 3.39
CA PHE A 219 -9.60 3.93 4.60
C PHE A 219 -9.07 5.04 5.51
N CYS A 220 -9.34 6.30 5.16
CA CYS A 220 -8.84 7.47 5.88
C CYS A 220 -9.95 8.54 5.94
N SER A 221 -10.57 8.77 7.10
CA SER A 221 -11.62 9.80 7.17
C SER A 221 -11.06 11.20 7.10
N THR A 222 -9.85 11.43 7.63
CA THR A 222 -9.17 12.72 7.53
C THR A 222 -8.82 13.11 6.09
N CYS A 223 -8.53 12.12 5.24
CA CYS A 223 -8.22 12.30 3.83
C CYS A 223 -9.49 12.55 3.01
N ASP A 224 -10.48 11.66 3.11
CA ASP A 224 -11.60 11.63 2.16
C ASP A 224 -12.92 12.20 2.74
N GLY A 225 -13.02 12.34 4.05
CA GLY A 225 -14.22 12.84 4.75
C GLY A 225 -14.77 14.17 4.21
N PRO A 226 -13.94 15.19 3.93
CA PRO A 226 -14.40 16.46 3.38
C PRO A 226 -15.20 16.35 2.06
N PHE A 227 -14.95 15.35 1.21
CA PHE A 227 -15.67 15.13 -0.05
C PHE A 227 -17.12 14.64 0.13
N TYR A 228 -17.49 14.29 1.37
CA TYR A 228 -18.81 13.79 1.76
C TYR A 228 -19.65 14.83 2.51
N LYS A 229 -19.34 16.13 2.36
CA LYS A 229 -20.16 17.21 2.90
C LYS A 229 -21.62 17.08 2.43
N GLY A 230 -22.55 16.97 3.40
CA GLY A 230 -23.98 16.84 3.15
C GLY A 230 -24.44 15.49 2.57
N LYS A 231 -23.57 14.47 2.58
CA LYS A 231 -23.86 13.11 2.06
C LYS A 231 -24.00 12.09 3.18
N GLU A 232 -24.62 10.96 2.89
CA GLU A 232 -24.71 9.84 3.84
C GLU A 232 -23.52 8.89 3.68
N VAL A 233 -22.78 8.66 4.76
CA VAL A 233 -21.61 7.78 4.75
C VAL A 233 -21.80 6.60 5.67
N MET A 234 -21.15 5.50 5.33
CA MET A 234 -21.15 4.28 6.12
C MET A 234 -19.75 3.97 6.62
N VAL A 235 -19.63 3.63 7.89
CA VAL A 235 -18.38 3.19 8.50
C VAL A 235 -18.48 1.71 8.81
N ILE A 236 -17.55 0.89 8.32
CA ILE A 236 -17.52 -0.55 8.59
C ILE A 236 -16.42 -0.82 9.60
N GLY A 237 -16.80 -1.24 10.81
CA GLY A 237 -15.87 -1.50 11.90
C GLY A 237 -16.55 -1.35 13.26
N GLY A 238 -15.97 -1.98 14.28
CA GLY A 238 -16.54 -1.96 15.65
C GLY A 238 -15.53 -1.69 16.76
N GLY A 239 -14.30 -1.32 16.42
CA GLY A 239 -13.25 -0.94 17.38
C GLY A 239 -13.11 0.58 17.52
N ASN A 240 -12.10 1.02 18.28
CA ASN A 240 -11.86 2.44 18.55
C ASN A 240 -11.72 3.26 17.26
N SER A 241 -10.91 2.81 16.29
CA SER A 241 -10.69 3.54 15.04
C SER A 241 -12.00 3.85 14.30
N ALA A 242 -12.91 2.89 14.19
CA ALA A 242 -14.20 3.13 13.53
C ALA A 242 -15.02 4.23 14.22
N PHE A 243 -15.02 4.25 15.56
CA PHE A 243 -15.75 5.22 16.36
C PHE A 243 -15.07 6.60 16.33
N GLU A 244 -13.75 6.66 16.50
CA GLU A 244 -12.97 7.90 16.45
C GLU A 244 -13.11 8.60 15.09
N GLU A 245 -12.96 7.84 14.01
CA GLU A 245 -13.07 8.38 12.65
C GLU A 245 -14.51 8.79 12.32
N SER A 246 -15.51 8.11 12.89
CA SER A 246 -16.93 8.50 12.76
C SER A 246 -17.25 9.84 13.42
N VAL A 247 -16.62 10.17 14.56
CA VAL A 247 -16.72 11.50 15.17
C VAL A 247 -16.23 12.57 14.21
N PHE A 248 -15.14 12.31 13.49
CA PHE A 248 -14.62 13.24 12.50
C PHE A 248 -15.56 13.37 11.29
N LEU A 249 -16.03 12.25 10.73
CA LEU A 249 -16.95 12.23 9.58
C LEU A 249 -18.27 12.96 9.86
N ALA A 250 -18.79 12.86 11.08
CA ALA A 250 -20.05 13.49 11.49
C ALA A 250 -20.03 15.02 11.37
N ARG A 251 -18.85 15.64 11.27
CA ARG A 251 -18.68 17.08 11.05
C ARG A 251 -19.02 17.50 9.61
N PHE A 252 -18.98 16.58 8.66
CA PHE A 252 -19.17 16.85 7.23
C PHE A 252 -20.42 16.17 6.69
N ALA A 253 -20.62 14.89 7.00
CA ALA A 253 -21.70 14.07 6.50
C ALA A 253 -23.06 14.50 7.05
N SER A 254 -24.12 14.35 6.24
CA SER A 254 -25.50 14.53 6.72
C SER A 254 -25.91 13.40 7.66
N LYS A 255 -25.35 12.20 7.46
CA LYS A 255 -25.55 11.01 8.30
C LYS A 255 -24.32 10.10 8.25
N VAL A 256 -23.94 9.52 9.38
CA VAL A 256 -22.89 8.50 9.51
C VAL A 256 -23.50 7.23 10.09
N THR A 257 -23.43 6.12 9.36
CA THR A 257 -23.92 4.82 9.85
C THR A 257 -22.74 3.91 10.16
N ILE A 258 -22.49 3.62 11.45
CA ILE A 258 -21.45 2.69 11.88
C ILE A 258 -22.02 1.27 11.88
N VAL A 259 -21.43 0.39 11.07
CA VAL A 259 -21.88 -0.99 10.89
C VAL A 259 -20.88 -1.96 11.50
N GLY A 260 -21.35 -2.71 12.48
CA GLY A 260 -20.62 -3.75 13.19
C GLY A 260 -21.08 -5.14 12.77
N ARG A 261 -20.11 -6.04 12.57
CA ARG A 261 -20.39 -7.45 12.31
C ARG A 261 -20.84 -8.24 13.54
N SER A 262 -20.74 -7.69 14.74
CA SER A 262 -21.09 -8.34 16.00
C SER A 262 -22.30 -7.65 16.64
N ASP A 263 -22.89 -8.31 17.63
CA ASP A 263 -23.89 -7.77 18.56
C ASP A 263 -23.25 -6.88 19.64
N GLU A 264 -21.94 -7.00 19.83
CA GLU A 264 -21.14 -6.17 20.73
C GLU A 264 -20.14 -5.27 20.00
N TRP A 265 -19.87 -4.10 20.60
CA TRP A 265 -18.87 -3.14 20.15
C TRP A 265 -17.58 -3.30 20.97
N LYS A 266 -16.44 -3.43 20.27
CA LYS A 266 -15.10 -3.46 20.89
C LYS A 266 -14.58 -2.07 21.26
N ALA A 267 -15.22 -1.01 20.77
CA ALA A 267 -14.85 0.36 21.10
C ALA A 267 -14.97 0.65 22.61
N SER A 268 -14.09 1.54 23.10
CA SER A 268 -14.05 1.96 24.50
C SER A 268 -15.38 2.57 24.95
N ALA A 269 -15.67 2.51 26.25
CA ALA A 269 -16.89 3.08 26.82
C ALA A 269 -17.02 4.59 26.52
N VAL A 270 -15.89 5.31 26.61
CA VAL A 270 -15.81 6.76 26.33
C VAL A 270 -16.22 7.06 24.88
N LEU A 271 -15.73 6.29 23.92
CA LEU A 271 -16.08 6.49 22.50
C LEU A 271 -17.54 6.14 22.22
N LYS A 272 -18.06 5.07 22.84
CA LYS A 272 -19.48 4.70 22.72
C LYS A 272 -20.39 5.82 23.24
N GLN A 273 -20.05 6.40 24.39
CA GLN A 273 -20.78 7.54 24.93
C GLN A 273 -20.70 8.75 23.98
N LYS A 274 -19.49 9.11 23.54
CA LYS A 274 -19.29 10.24 22.63
C LYS A 274 -20.10 10.11 21.34
N ILE A 275 -20.15 8.91 20.74
CA ILE A 275 -20.98 8.66 19.56
C ILE A 275 -22.47 8.83 19.85
N SER A 276 -22.95 8.39 21.02
CA SER A 276 -24.37 8.51 21.39
C SER A 276 -24.85 9.97 21.55
N GLU A 277 -23.92 10.90 21.77
CA GLU A 277 -24.21 12.34 21.88
C GLU A 277 -24.25 13.04 20.51
N ILE A 278 -23.88 12.34 19.42
CA ILE A 278 -23.84 12.91 18.06
C ILE A 278 -25.11 12.52 17.30
N PRO A 279 -26.02 13.46 16.99
CA PRO A 279 -27.36 13.16 16.51
C PRO A 279 -27.41 12.59 15.09
N ASN A 280 -26.40 12.86 14.26
CA ASN A 280 -26.30 12.36 12.90
C ASN A 280 -25.48 11.07 12.77
N VAL A 281 -25.22 10.36 13.88
CA VAL A 281 -24.57 9.05 13.87
C VAL A 281 -25.54 7.95 14.29
N GLU A 282 -25.61 6.88 13.49
CA GLU A 282 -26.41 5.69 13.76
C GLU A 282 -25.52 4.46 13.95
N LEU A 283 -25.85 3.61 14.92
CA LEU A 283 -25.17 2.35 15.19
C LEU A 283 -25.98 1.17 14.70
N VAL A 284 -25.41 0.36 13.81
CA VAL A 284 -26.05 -0.80 13.20
C VAL A 284 -25.21 -2.05 13.48
N LYS A 285 -25.80 -3.02 14.17
CA LYS A 285 -25.13 -4.26 14.60
C LYS A 285 -25.49 -5.44 13.71
N ASN A 286 -24.77 -6.56 13.92
CA ASN A 286 -25.09 -7.86 13.35
C ASN A 286 -25.11 -7.95 11.82
N LYS A 287 -24.43 -7.02 11.11
CA LYS A 287 -24.42 -7.01 9.64
C LYS A 287 -23.05 -7.35 9.11
N VAL A 288 -22.99 -8.38 8.26
CA VAL A 288 -21.77 -8.83 7.58
C VAL A 288 -21.85 -8.43 6.13
N VAL A 289 -20.90 -7.63 5.65
CA VAL A 289 -20.85 -7.23 4.24
C VAL A 289 -20.67 -8.46 3.37
N LYS A 290 -21.48 -8.57 2.31
CA LYS A 290 -21.40 -9.62 1.31
C LYS A 290 -20.87 -9.12 -0.02
N GLU A 291 -21.20 -7.89 -0.40
CA GLU A 291 -20.86 -7.32 -1.70
C GLU A 291 -21.02 -5.80 -1.70
N PHE A 292 -20.14 -5.12 -2.44
CA PHE A 292 -20.34 -3.74 -2.87
C PHE A 292 -20.87 -3.73 -4.31
N ILE A 293 -22.08 -3.22 -4.50
CA ILE A 293 -22.74 -3.23 -5.80
C ILE A 293 -22.16 -2.09 -6.64
N VAL A 294 -21.43 -2.46 -7.69
CA VAL A 294 -20.71 -1.52 -8.57
C VAL A 294 -21.61 -1.12 -9.74
N GLY A 295 -21.91 0.17 -9.85
CA GLY A 295 -22.61 0.75 -10.98
C GLY A 295 -21.69 1.25 -12.10
N PRO A 296 -22.27 1.78 -13.19
CA PRO A 296 -21.51 2.41 -14.26
C PRO A 296 -20.59 3.52 -13.73
N LYS A 297 -19.44 3.72 -14.39
CA LYS A 297 -18.44 4.76 -14.03
C LYS A 297 -17.98 4.70 -12.56
N LYS A 298 -17.79 3.49 -12.01
CA LYS A 298 -17.32 3.25 -10.63
C LYS A 298 -18.19 3.93 -9.55
N THR A 299 -19.51 3.94 -9.77
CA THR A 299 -20.47 4.43 -8.78
C THR A 299 -20.84 3.33 -7.78
N LEU A 300 -21.09 3.68 -6.52
CA LEU A 300 -21.63 2.75 -5.52
C LEU A 300 -23.16 2.74 -5.62
N LYS A 301 -23.75 1.59 -5.92
CA LYS A 301 -25.21 1.41 -6.05
C LYS A 301 -25.86 0.80 -4.82
N GLY A 302 -25.05 0.32 -3.88
CA GLY A 302 -25.51 -0.23 -2.61
C GLY A 302 -24.47 -1.14 -1.99
N VAL A 303 -24.63 -1.41 -0.70
CA VAL A 303 -23.82 -2.36 0.05
C VAL A 303 -24.76 -3.47 0.51
N LYS A 304 -24.51 -4.69 0.03
CA LYS A 304 -25.28 -5.87 0.38
C LYS A 304 -24.72 -6.46 1.67
N PHE A 305 -25.60 -6.70 2.64
CA PHE A 305 -25.27 -7.30 3.93
C PHE A 305 -26.05 -8.59 4.13
N TYR A 306 -25.42 -9.56 4.79
CA TYR A 306 -26.12 -10.61 5.51
C TYR A 306 -26.42 -10.11 6.93
N ASP A 307 -27.70 -10.03 7.27
CA ASP A 307 -28.17 -9.69 8.59
C ASP A 307 -28.27 -10.97 9.44
N LYS A 308 -27.43 -11.08 10.48
CA LYS A 308 -27.40 -12.26 11.34
C LYS A 308 -28.63 -12.38 12.25
N GLU A 309 -29.33 -11.28 12.50
CA GLU A 309 -30.51 -11.26 13.36
C GLU A 309 -31.72 -11.80 12.60
N THR A 310 -31.97 -11.27 11.41
CA THR A 310 -33.11 -11.68 10.57
C THR A 310 -32.81 -12.89 9.68
N LYS A 311 -31.53 -13.28 9.58
CA LYS A 311 -31.00 -14.32 8.68
C LYS A 311 -31.30 -14.06 7.20
N LYS A 312 -31.42 -12.79 6.80
CA LYS A 312 -31.75 -12.36 5.43
C LYS A 312 -30.71 -11.40 4.89
N ASP A 313 -30.62 -11.34 3.57
CA ASP A 313 -29.84 -10.32 2.89
C ASP A 313 -30.61 -9.01 2.85
N ILE A 314 -29.91 -7.90 3.11
CA ILE A 314 -30.45 -6.54 2.97
C ILE A 314 -29.48 -5.69 2.16
N ILE A 315 -29.96 -4.57 1.62
CA ILE A 315 -29.13 -3.60 0.89
C ILE A 315 -29.31 -2.24 1.53
N LEU A 316 -28.18 -1.57 1.80
CA LEU A 316 -28.13 -0.18 2.26
C LEU A 316 -27.45 0.67 1.18
N TYR A 317 -27.79 1.97 1.12
CA TYR A 317 -27.46 2.84 -0.01
C TYR A 317 -26.65 4.08 0.41
N PRO A 318 -25.45 3.93 1.00
CA PRO A 318 -24.62 5.08 1.34
C PRO A 318 -23.97 5.71 0.09
N ASP A 319 -23.64 6.99 0.17
CA ASP A 319 -22.87 7.70 -0.86
C ASP A 319 -21.39 7.30 -0.86
N GLY A 320 -20.88 6.84 0.28
CA GLY A 320 -19.50 6.41 0.48
C GLY A 320 -19.33 5.51 1.70
N VAL A 321 -18.27 4.72 1.68
CA VAL A 321 -17.97 3.73 2.70
C VAL A 321 -16.55 3.93 3.19
N PHE A 322 -16.37 3.92 4.51
CA PHE A 322 -15.08 3.97 5.18
C PHE A 322 -14.86 2.67 5.95
N ILE A 323 -13.77 1.96 5.68
CA ILE A 323 -13.50 0.65 6.29
C ILE A 323 -12.41 0.82 7.37
N PHE A 324 -12.78 0.57 8.63
CA PHE A 324 -11.90 0.66 9.78
C PHE A 324 -11.89 -0.67 10.56
N ILE A 325 -11.42 -1.72 9.89
CA ILE A 325 -11.29 -3.07 10.47
C ILE A 325 -9.85 -3.42 10.88
N GLY A 326 -8.94 -2.46 10.74
CA GLY A 326 -7.56 -2.52 11.21
C GLY A 326 -6.53 -2.29 10.11
N ILE A 327 -5.32 -2.02 10.55
CA ILE A 327 -4.12 -1.82 9.72
C ILE A 327 -3.10 -2.87 10.16
N LYS A 328 -2.28 -3.35 9.22
CA LYS A 328 -1.17 -4.27 9.48
C LYS A 328 0.13 -3.62 9.00
N PRO A 329 1.15 -3.44 9.86
CA PRO A 329 2.45 -2.95 9.42
C PRO A 329 3.17 -3.99 8.57
N ASN A 330 3.94 -3.52 7.59
CA ASN A 330 4.78 -4.36 6.74
C ASN A 330 6.13 -4.64 7.42
N ALA A 331 6.08 -5.13 8.66
CA ALA A 331 7.25 -5.32 9.54
C ALA A 331 7.41 -6.78 10.02
N VAL A 332 6.66 -7.72 9.46
CA VAL A 332 6.67 -9.14 9.89
C VAL A 332 8.08 -9.75 9.79
N PHE A 333 8.86 -9.34 8.79
CA PHE A 333 10.21 -9.84 8.53
C PHE A 333 11.24 -9.47 9.61
N VAL A 334 10.93 -8.51 10.49
CA VAL A 334 11.80 -8.09 11.60
C VAL A 334 11.15 -8.26 12.98
N LYS A 335 9.96 -8.85 13.06
CA LYS A 335 9.16 -8.90 14.30
C LYS A 335 9.89 -9.58 15.48
N ASP A 336 10.78 -10.52 15.18
CA ASP A 336 11.55 -11.29 16.17
C ASP A 336 12.97 -10.71 16.37
N PHE A 337 13.31 -9.66 15.61
CA PHE A 337 14.61 -9.00 15.61
C PHE A 337 14.58 -7.62 16.27
N VAL A 338 13.43 -6.94 16.27
CA VAL A 338 13.22 -5.65 16.93
C VAL A 338 11.97 -5.66 17.81
N ASP A 339 11.90 -4.73 18.75
CA ASP A 339 10.70 -4.55 19.58
C ASP A 339 9.52 -4.05 18.73
N CYS A 340 8.38 -4.71 18.87
CA CYS A 340 7.12 -4.35 18.23
C CYS A 340 6.00 -4.18 19.28
N ASP A 341 5.05 -3.29 19.01
CA ASP A 341 3.84 -3.17 19.84
C ASP A 341 2.86 -4.34 19.59
N GLU A 342 1.75 -4.38 20.33
CA GLU A 342 0.72 -5.43 20.19
C GLU A 342 0.09 -5.49 18.77
N GLY A 343 0.16 -4.39 18.01
CA GLY A 343 -0.28 -4.31 16.63
C GLY A 343 0.77 -4.77 15.61
N GLY A 344 1.98 -5.11 16.08
CA GLY A 344 3.12 -5.48 15.26
C GLY A 344 3.89 -4.29 14.67
N PHE A 345 3.63 -3.06 15.14
CA PHE A 345 4.33 -1.86 14.65
C PHE A 345 5.69 -1.72 15.36
N ILE A 346 6.70 -1.29 14.62
CA ILE A 346 8.08 -1.19 15.12
C ILE A 346 8.16 -0.09 16.18
N VAL A 347 8.60 -0.45 17.39
CA VAL A 347 8.84 0.50 18.46
C VAL A 347 10.19 1.17 18.25
N THR A 348 10.20 2.49 18.36
CA THR A 348 11.42 3.31 18.20
C THR A 348 11.64 4.20 19.41
N LYS A 349 12.90 4.49 19.70
CA LYS A 349 13.32 5.53 20.63
C LYS A 349 13.02 6.93 20.06
N THR A 350 13.26 7.98 20.84
CA THR A 350 13.07 9.38 20.41
C THR A 350 13.92 9.76 19.19
N ASN A 351 15.06 9.08 18.99
CA ASN A 351 15.92 9.24 17.83
C ASN A 351 15.56 8.30 16.65
N MET A 352 14.34 7.75 16.61
CA MET A 352 13.83 6.88 15.54
C MET A 352 14.56 5.53 15.37
N MET A 353 15.53 5.23 16.23
CA MET A 353 16.25 3.95 16.24
C MET A 353 15.40 2.86 16.91
N THR A 354 15.50 1.64 16.42
CA THR A 354 14.82 0.47 17.02
C THR A 354 15.59 -0.02 18.26
N SER A 355 15.25 -1.20 18.78
CA SER A 355 16.06 -1.88 19.80
C SER A 355 17.44 -2.31 19.27
N THR A 356 17.63 -2.42 17.94
CA THR A 356 18.89 -2.80 17.29
C THR A 356 19.70 -1.56 16.87
N PRO A 357 20.96 -1.40 17.34
CA PRO A 357 21.80 -0.27 16.94
C PRO A 357 22.03 -0.19 15.43
N GLY A 358 21.84 1.01 14.85
CA GLY A 358 22.01 1.23 13.41
C GLY A 358 20.80 0.85 12.56
N LEU A 359 19.79 0.22 13.14
CA LEU A 359 18.50 -0.02 12.51
C LEU A 359 17.48 1.02 12.98
N PHE A 360 16.83 1.68 12.03
CA PHE A 360 15.84 2.73 12.27
C PHE A 360 14.52 2.36 11.62
N ALA A 361 13.43 3.01 12.03
CA ALA A 361 12.14 2.89 11.36
C ALA A 361 11.46 4.25 11.21
N ALA A 362 10.73 4.44 10.11
CA ALA A 362 10.02 5.68 9.80
C ALA A 362 8.74 5.43 8.98
N GLY A 363 7.75 6.28 9.18
CA GLY A 363 6.46 6.19 8.49
C GLY A 363 5.55 5.11 9.09
N ASP A 364 4.66 4.57 8.27
CA ASP A 364 3.49 3.84 8.76
C ASP A 364 3.80 2.49 9.42
N CYS A 365 4.99 1.92 9.20
CA CYS A 365 5.44 0.70 9.90
C CYS A 365 5.77 0.94 11.38
N ARG A 366 5.98 2.20 11.78
CA ARG A 366 6.41 2.61 13.12
C ARG A 366 5.23 2.79 14.08
N ALA A 367 5.43 2.41 15.34
CA ALA A 367 4.47 2.64 16.41
C ALA A 367 4.31 4.15 16.67
N GLY A 368 3.07 4.61 16.84
CA GLY A 368 2.76 6.02 17.09
C GLY A 368 2.91 6.98 15.89
N SER A 369 3.19 6.49 14.67
CA SER A 369 3.11 7.35 13.48
C SER A 369 1.66 7.64 13.09
N THR A 370 1.41 8.82 12.53
CA THR A 370 0.05 9.34 12.28
C THR A 370 -0.63 8.76 11.04
N LYS A 371 0.06 7.93 10.26
CA LYS A 371 -0.44 7.30 9.03
C LYS A 371 -0.91 8.33 7.99
N GLN A 372 -0.13 9.39 7.81
CA GLN A 372 -0.40 10.47 6.84
C GLN A 372 0.82 10.67 5.94
N ALA A 373 0.61 10.88 4.64
CA ALA A 373 1.69 11.02 3.65
C ALA A 373 2.68 12.15 4.00
N ALA A 374 2.18 13.32 4.39
CA ALA A 374 3.02 14.46 4.77
C ALA A 374 3.82 14.19 6.04
N ALA A 375 3.22 13.50 7.03
CA ALA A 375 3.92 13.11 8.24
C ALA A 375 4.98 12.03 7.98
N ALA A 376 4.68 11.05 7.12
CA ALA A 376 5.63 10.04 6.70
C ALA A 376 6.84 10.67 5.97
N ALA A 377 6.62 11.64 5.08
CA ALA A 377 7.70 12.41 4.46
C ALA A 377 8.53 13.17 5.53
N GLY A 378 7.87 13.83 6.48
CA GLY A 378 8.53 14.49 7.61
C GLY A 378 9.36 13.53 8.48
N GLU A 379 8.84 12.35 8.79
CA GLU A 379 9.59 11.29 9.48
C GLU A 379 10.77 10.79 8.66
N GLY A 380 10.63 10.71 7.33
CA GLY A 380 11.72 10.39 6.40
C GLY A 380 12.88 11.39 6.49
N ALA A 381 12.58 12.69 6.54
CA ALA A 381 13.60 13.71 6.77
C ALA A 381 14.21 13.60 8.18
N ALA A 382 13.38 13.40 9.21
CA ALA A 382 13.84 13.29 10.59
C ALA A 382 14.77 12.09 10.79
N VAL A 383 14.41 10.90 10.28
CA VAL A 383 15.21 9.69 10.43
C VAL A 383 16.54 9.81 9.69
N ALA A 384 16.59 10.48 8.52
CA ALA A 384 17.85 10.72 7.82
C ALA A 384 18.87 11.49 8.69
N LEU A 385 18.41 12.49 9.45
CA LEU A 385 19.27 13.22 10.38
C LEU A 385 19.75 12.35 11.54
N MET A 386 18.90 11.43 12.02
CA MET A 386 19.28 10.49 13.09
C MET A 386 20.30 9.45 12.60
N VAL A 387 20.14 8.96 11.37
CA VAL A 387 21.10 8.06 10.70
C VAL A 387 22.45 8.76 10.54
N ARG A 388 22.46 10.00 10.05
CA ARG A 388 23.67 10.83 9.94
C ARG A 388 24.40 10.94 11.29
N ASP A 389 23.66 11.26 12.35
CA ASP A 389 24.26 11.43 13.68
C ASP A 389 24.78 10.11 14.26
N PHE A 390 24.20 8.97 13.87
CA PHE A 390 24.72 7.65 14.20
C PHE A 390 26.02 7.34 13.43
N LEU A 391 26.04 7.59 12.12
CA LEU A 391 27.21 7.33 11.27
C LEU A 391 28.41 8.22 11.61
N LYS A 392 28.20 9.42 12.18
CA LYS A 392 29.30 10.29 12.64
C LYS A 392 30.00 9.80 13.92
N LYS A 393 29.36 8.93 14.69
CA LYS A 393 29.87 8.47 16.01
C LYS A 393 30.64 7.15 15.92
N LYS A 394 30.60 6.48 14.78
CA LYS A 394 31.41 5.31 14.43
C LYS A 394 32.49 5.75 13.46
#